data_AF-A0A2T6FLE0-F1
#
_entry.id   AF-A0A2T6FLE0-F1
#
_cell.length_a   1.000
_cell.length_b   1.000
_cell.length_c   1.000
_cell.angle_alpha   90.00
_cell.angle_beta   90.00
_cell.angle_gamma   90.00
#
_symmetry.space_group_name_H-M   'P 1'
#
loop_
_entity.id
_entity.type
_entity.pdbx_description
1 polymer ?
#
loop_
_entity_poly.entity_id
_entity_poly.type
_entity_poly.pdbx_seq_one_letter_code
_entity_poly.pdbx_strand_id
1 'polypeptide(L)'
;MRNTAFFALVIVTGVGLFLYFNAKQPQMVLNIDNRETKQSANKVFMDVTVSSQNNYSSAEQKSISSATASEPTFNELVRPEEAAIWNEWCEDRGYDVDGSLTRSYDALSDEVLLTLANQHDPKAHLVLANRIIAAQSGLNVSHEALTKAEGHLYAASVLGYTSTLATLSELRLRVAFKNPKQKNVILADAYKFLYVGVKRGDPNSITSLEVLNKTNPISDQEATMIMANADVVYDELSEQRKLLGLPSFDNSVPIEVQAIVKRVQQMSFNNELMK
;
A
#
# COMPACT_ATOMS: atom_id res chain seq x y z
N MET A 1 11.46 71.89 28.75
CA MET A 1 12.30 70.96 27.96
C MET A 1 12.26 69.57 28.61
N ARG A 2 11.25 68.76 28.29
CA ARG A 2 11.08 67.37 28.75
C ARG A 2 9.91 66.82 27.93
N ASN A 3 10.18 66.05 26.86
CA ASN A 3 9.22 65.14 26.21
C ASN A 3 9.77 64.41 24.97
N THR A 4 11.08 64.36 24.76
CA THR A 4 11.65 63.59 23.63
C THR A 4 12.07 62.17 24.00
N ALA A 5 12.21 61.85 25.29
CA ALA A 5 12.68 60.54 25.73
C ALA A 5 11.59 59.44 25.71
N PHE A 6 10.30 59.80 25.78
CA PHE A 6 9.22 58.80 25.85
C PHE A 6 8.82 58.22 24.49
N PHE A 7 9.00 58.97 23.40
CA PHE A 7 8.67 58.49 22.05
C PHE A 7 9.69 57.49 21.50
N ALA A 8 10.94 57.52 21.96
CA ALA A 8 11.96 56.56 21.52
C ALA A 8 11.72 55.14 22.08
N LEU A 9 11.13 55.01 23.27
CA LEU A 9 10.96 53.71 23.92
C LEU A 9 9.80 52.89 23.32
N VAL A 10 8.74 53.55 22.84
CA VAL A 10 7.56 52.87 22.26
C VAL A 10 7.85 52.35 20.84
N ILE A 11 8.74 53.00 20.09
CA ILE A 11 9.11 52.55 18.74
C ILE A 11 10.02 51.31 18.82
N VAL A 12 10.91 51.22 19.82
CA VAL A 12 11.83 50.08 19.97
C VAL A 12 11.09 48.80 20.37
N THR A 13 10.06 48.88 21.23
CA THR A 13 9.25 47.71 21.60
C THR A 13 8.29 47.27 20.49
N GLY A 14 7.75 48.21 19.70
CA GLY A 14 6.89 47.88 18.55
C GLY A 14 7.64 47.18 17.41
N VAL A 15 8.86 47.62 17.10
CA VAL A 15 9.69 46.99 16.05
C VAL A 15 10.19 45.61 16.49
N GLY A 16 10.50 45.42 17.78
CA GLY A 16 10.88 44.12 18.33
C GLY A 16 9.77 43.07 18.22
N LEU A 17 8.51 43.44 18.51
CA LEU A 17 7.38 42.52 18.36
C LEU A 17 7.04 42.22 16.90
N PHE A 18 7.13 43.22 16.01
CA PHE A 18 6.89 43.01 14.58
C PHE A 18 7.96 42.13 13.93
N LEU A 19 9.22 42.22 14.36
CA LEU A 19 10.29 41.31 13.94
C LEU A 19 10.17 39.92 14.57
N TYR A 20 9.63 39.78 15.77
CA TYR A 20 9.39 38.46 16.39
C TYR A 20 8.23 37.69 15.71
N PHE A 21 7.17 38.39 15.29
CA PHE A 21 6.07 37.77 14.53
C PHE A 21 6.38 37.54 13.05
N ASN A 22 7.29 38.32 12.44
CA ASN A 22 7.77 38.11 11.07
C ASN A 22 9.08 37.33 10.97
N ALA A 23 9.69 36.97 12.10
CA ALA A 23 10.70 35.94 12.14
C ALA A 23 10.00 34.66 11.73
N LYS A 24 10.16 34.31 10.44
CA LYS A 24 9.77 33.03 9.87
C LYS A 24 10.01 31.98 10.95
N GLN A 25 8.94 31.31 11.38
CA GLN A 25 9.08 30.11 12.20
C GLN A 25 10.22 29.30 11.59
N PRO A 26 11.13 28.72 12.40
CA PRO A 26 12.12 27.82 11.86
C PRO A 26 11.33 26.76 11.12
N GLN A 27 11.28 26.89 9.79
CA GLN A 27 10.91 25.77 8.96
C GLN A 27 11.94 24.76 9.37
N MET A 28 11.50 23.68 10.00
CA MET A 28 12.20 22.43 9.86
C MET A 28 12.28 22.22 8.36
N VAL A 29 13.34 22.76 7.77
CA VAL A 29 13.91 22.27 6.54
C VAL A 29 14.34 20.87 6.95
N LEU A 30 13.39 19.94 6.88
CA LEU A 30 13.71 18.60 6.42
C LEU A 30 14.49 18.88 5.15
N ASN A 31 15.82 18.83 5.26
CA ASN A 31 16.70 18.89 4.13
C ASN A 31 16.48 17.58 3.40
N ILE A 32 15.36 17.54 2.68
CA ILE A 32 15.04 16.56 1.67
C ILE A 32 15.89 16.96 0.48
N ASP A 33 17.21 16.84 0.63
CA ASP A 33 18.08 16.54 -0.49
C ASP A 33 17.75 15.09 -0.93
N ASN A 34 16.50 14.83 -1.33
CA ASN A 34 16.09 13.63 -2.07
C ASN A 34 16.52 13.78 -3.54
N ARG A 35 17.77 14.17 -3.77
CA ARG A 35 18.37 14.09 -5.09
C ARG A 35 19.01 12.73 -5.38
N GLU A 36 19.01 11.80 -4.40
CA GLU A 36 19.56 10.45 -4.61
C GLU A 36 18.60 9.27 -4.38
N THR A 37 17.34 9.48 -4.00
CA THR A 37 16.35 8.37 -3.87
C THR A 37 14.94 8.70 -4.37
N LYS A 38 14.79 9.70 -5.25
CA LYS A 38 13.70 9.66 -6.24
C LYS A 38 14.15 8.73 -7.37
N GLN A 39 14.11 7.42 -7.12
CA GLN A 39 14.08 6.46 -8.22
C GLN A 39 12.77 6.74 -8.95
N SER A 40 12.85 7.55 -10.01
CA SER A 40 11.73 7.73 -10.93
C SER A 40 11.22 6.36 -11.34
N ALA A 41 9.92 6.09 -11.18
CA ALA A 41 9.31 4.81 -11.53
C ALA A 41 9.60 4.40 -12.99
N ASN A 42 9.90 5.36 -13.87
CA ASN A 42 10.38 5.07 -15.23
C ASN A 42 11.68 4.25 -15.27
N LYS A 43 12.54 4.31 -14.24
CA LYS A 43 13.70 3.39 -14.13
C LYS A 43 13.28 1.98 -13.72
N VAL A 44 12.27 1.84 -12.86
CA VAL A 44 11.80 0.52 -12.38
C VAL A 44 11.18 -0.28 -13.53
N PHE A 45 10.43 0.35 -14.43
CA PHE A 45 9.89 -0.32 -15.62
C PHE A 45 10.99 -0.75 -16.62
N MET A 46 12.04 0.04 -16.80
CA MET A 46 13.14 -0.32 -17.71
C MET A 46 14.07 -1.39 -17.13
N ASP A 47 14.37 -1.37 -15.83
CA ASP A 47 15.29 -2.34 -15.22
C ASP A 47 14.68 -3.74 -15.12
N VAL A 48 13.36 -3.87 -14.90
CA VAL A 48 12.66 -5.19 -14.90
C VAL A 48 12.76 -5.88 -16.27
N THR A 49 12.88 -5.11 -17.35
CA THR A 49 13.00 -5.65 -18.72
C THR A 49 14.43 -6.11 -19.06
N VAL A 50 15.46 -5.68 -18.30
CA VAL A 50 16.88 -5.83 -18.70
C VAL A 50 17.71 -6.72 -17.76
N SER A 51 17.31 -6.99 -16.52
CA SER A 51 18.09 -7.85 -15.61
C SER A 51 17.40 -9.19 -15.31
N SER A 52 17.71 -10.25 -16.07
CA SER A 52 17.39 -11.63 -15.66
C SER A 52 18.37 -12.65 -16.24
N GLN A 53 19.51 -12.78 -15.58
CA GLN A 53 20.21 -14.05 -15.41
C GLN A 53 20.60 -14.14 -13.93
N ASN A 54 19.86 -14.91 -13.13
CA ASN A 54 20.42 -15.65 -11.98
C ASN A 54 19.42 -16.60 -11.33
N ASN A 55 19.99 -17.71 -10.85
CA ASN A 55 19.40 -18.95 -10.38
C ASN A 55 18.48 -18.78 -9.15
N TYR A 56 17.27 -19.33 -9.22
CA TYR A 56 16.44 -19.62 -8.06
C TYR A 56 16.36 -21.14 -7.84
N SER A 57 16.69 -21.58 -6.63
CA SER A 57 16.60 -22.98 -6.19
C SER A 57 15.33 -23.15 -5.36
N SER A 58 14.48 -24.09 -5.80
CA SER A 58 13.18 -24.41 -5.20
C SER A 58 13.34 -25.14 -3.87
N ALA A 59 12.74 -24.62 -2.80
CA ALA A 59 12.58 -25.35 -1.54
C ALA A 59 11.11 -25.74 -1.35
N GLU A 60 10.83 -27.03 -1.29
CA GLU A 60 9.51 -27.59 -0.95
C GLU A 60 9.17 -27.33 0.52
N GLN A 61 8.07 -26.64 0.79
CA GLN A 61 7.51 -26.48 2.13
C GLN A 61 6.29 -27.39 2.33
N LYS A 62 6.40 -28.30 3.30
CA LYS A 62 5.28 -29.05 3.90
C LYS A 62 4.72 -28.24 5.08
N SER A 63 3.49 -27.75 4.98
CA SER A 63 2.80 -27.07 6.09
C SER A 63 2.06 -28.06 6.98
N ILE A 64 2.33 -28.01 8.29
CA ILE A 64 1.56 -28.72 9.33
C ILE A 64 0.40 -27.81 9.74
N SER A 65 -0.84 -28.22 9.47
CA SER A 65 -2.06 -27.50 9.83
C SER A 65 -2.43 -27.77 11.29
N SER A 66 -2.56 -26.71 12.08
CA SER A 66 -3.15 -26.75 13.43
C SER A 66 -4.53 -26.13 13.35
N ALA A 67 -5.57 -26.94 13.56
CA ALA A 67 -6.96 -26.53 13.49
C ALA A 67 -7.34 -25.69 14.73
N THR A 68 -7.21 -24.37 14.60
CA THR A 68 -8.01 -23.43 15.39
C THR A 68 -9.36 -23.28 14.69
N ALA A 69 -10.45 -23.17 15.46
CA ALA A 69 -11.78 -22.92 14.91
C ALA A 69 -11.73 -21.59 14.12
N SER A 70 -11.68 -21.69 12.79
CA SER A 70 -11.58 -20.54 11.91
C SER A 70 -12.87 -19.75 11.97
N GLU A 71 -12.75 -18.42 12.05
CA GLU A 71 -13.90 -17.56 11.83
C GLU A 71 -14.51 -17.85 10.46
N PRO A 72 -15.85 -17.81 10.32
CA PRO A 72 -16.50 -18.06 9.05
C PRO A 72 -16.03 -17.04 8.01
N THR A 73 -15.63 -17.53 6.85
CA THR A 73 -15.25 -16.73 5.68
C THR A 73 -16.47 -15.99 5.12
N PHE A 74 -16.24 -14.94 4.33
CA PHE A 74 -17.33 -14.19 3.69
C PHE A 74 -18.28 -15.11 2.90
N ASN A 75 -17.73 -16.09 2.17
CA ASN A 75 -18.49 -17.05 1.37
C ASN A 75 -19.36 -17.99 2.24
N GLU A 76 -19.01 -18.20 3.50
CA GLU A 76 -19.81 -18.97 4.46
C GLU A 76 -20.93 -18.15 5.10
N LEU A 77 -20.88 -16.81 4.99
CA LEU A 77 -21.86 -15.88 5.56
C LEU A 77 -22.94 -15.43 4.55
N VAL A 78 -22.79 -15.76 3.28
CA VAL A 78 -23.68 -15.32 2.20
C VAL A 78 -24.24 -16.51 1.41
N ARG A 79 -25.28 -16.27 0.61
CA ARG A 79 -25.81 -17.31 -0.28
C ARG A 79 -24.86 -17.55 -1.47
N PRO A 80 -24.84 -18.75 -2.09
CA PRO A 80 -23.94 -19.05 -3.21
C PRO A 80 -24.02 -18.05 -4.38
N GLU A 81 -25.22 -17.58 -4.71
CA GLU A 81 -25.43 -16.57 -5.76
C GLU A 81 -24.83 -15.20 -5.40
N GLU A 82 -24.80 -14.86 -4.12
CA GLU A 82 -24.21 -13.61 -3.62
C GLU A 82 -22.70 -13.72 -3.55
N ALA A 83 -22.18 -14.88 -3.15
CA ALA A 83 -20.75 -15.19 -3.22
C ALA A 83 -20.24 -15.07 -4.66
N ALA A 84 -20.99 -15.56 -5.65
CA ALA A 84 -20.61 -15.43 -7.06
C ALA A 84 -20.49 -13.97 -7.51
N ILE A 85 -21.50 -13.13 -7.22
CA ILE A 85 -21.50 -11.70 -7.55
C ILE A 85 -20.32 -10.99 -6.86
N TRP A 86 -20.11 -11.28 -5.57
CA TRP A 86 -19.00 -10.72 -4.81
C TRP A 86 -17.63 -11.12 -5.40
N ASN A 87 -17.44 -12.40 -5.71
CA ASN A 87 -16.18 -12.93 -6.23
C ASN A 87 -15.89 -12.39 -7.64
N GLU A 88 -16.89 -12.28 -8.51
CA GLU A 88 -16.75 -11.65 -9.83
C GLU A 88 -16.31 -10.18 -9.69
N TRP A 89 -17.00 -9.42 -8.83
CA TRP A 89 -16.66 -8.03 -8.55
C TRP A 89 -15.24 -7.88 -7.98
N CYS A 90 -14.82 -8.79 -7.10
CA CYS A 90 -13.48 -8.84 -6.54
C CYS A 90 -12.42 -9.19 -7.59
N GLU A 91 -12.69 -10.18 -8.44
CA GLU A 91 -11.77 -10.61 -9.49
C GLU A 91 -11.49 -9.49 -10.50
N ASP A 92 -12.54 -8.79 -10.96
CA ASP A 92 -12.43 -7.66 -11.89
C ASP A 92 -11.55 -6.51 -11.34
N ARG A 93 -11.48 -6.39 -10.02
CA ARG A 93 -10.70 -5.36 -9.30
C ARG A 93 -9.39 -5.89 -8.73
N GLY A 94 -9.09 -7.16 -8.96
CA GLY A 94 -7.96 -7.88 -8.41
C GLY A 94 -7.87 -7.80 -6.89
N TYR A 95 -9.00 -7.97 -6.21
CA TYR A 95 -9.06 -8.21 -4.77
C TYR A 95 -8.85 -9.69 -4.51
N ASP A 96 -7.64 -10.05 -4.12
CA ASP A 96 -7.28 -11.42 -3.73
C ASP A 96 -7.55 -11.65 -2.24
N VAL A 97 -8.84 -11.74 -1.88
CA VAL A 97 -9.29 -11.77 -0.48
C VAL A 97 -8.89 -13.05 0.24
N ASP A 98 -8.91 -14.19 -0.46
CA ASP A 98 -8.66 -15.53 0.09
C ASP A 98 -7.47 -16.27 -0.55
N GLY A 99 -6.67 -15.57 -1.36
CA GLY A 99 -5.56 -16.14 -2.11
C GLY A 99 -5.99 -17.10 -3.22
N SER A 100 -7.29 -17.19 -3.54
CA SER A 100 -7.77 -18.13 -4.55
C SER A 100 -7.41 -17.71 -5.97
N LEU A 101 -7.26 -16.40 -6.22
CA LEU A 101 -7.09 -15.88 -7.56
C LEU A 101 -5.71 -16.22 -8.17
N THR A 102 -4.72 -16.55 -7.35
CA THR A 102 -3.38 -16.93 -7.80
C THR A 102 -3.11 -18.44 -7.79
N ARG A 103 -4.01 -19.27 -7.28
CA ARG A 103 -3.73 -20.72 -7.10
C ARG A 103 -3.39 -21.45 -8.39
N SER A 104 -3.96 -21.05 -9.52
CA SER A 104 -3.66 -21.65 -10.82
C SER A 104 -2.22 -21.39 -11.29
N TYR A 105 -1.53 -20.41 -10.70
CA TYR A 105 -0.16 -20.03 -11.03
C TYR A 105 0.87 -20.72 -10.14
N ASP A 106 0.46 -21.31 -9.01
CA ASP A 106 1.37 -21.91 -8.03
C ASP A 106 2.25 -23.04 -8.62
N ALA A 107 1.74 -23.74 -9.63
CA ALA A 107 2.46 -24.82 -10.31
C ALA A 107 3.36 -24.35 -11.47
N LEU A 108 3.25 -23.09 -11.91
CA LEU A 108 4.03 -22.57 -13.04
C LEU A 108 5.49 -22.30 -12.62
N SER A 109 6.43 -22.49 -13.54
CA SER A 109 7.83 -22.13 -13.31
C SER A 109 8.02 -20.61 -13.31
N ASP A 110 9.08 -20.11 -12.65
CA ASP A 110 9.40 -18.67 -12.65
C ASP A 110 9.64 -18.12 -14.06
N GLU A 111 10.16 -18.94 -14.99
CA GLU A 111 10.34 -18.57 -16.40
C GLU A 111 9.00 -18.33 -17.12
N VAL A 112 8.02 -19.21 -16.88
CA VAL A 112 6.67 -19.06 -17.42
C VAL A 112 6.00 -17.83 -16.81
N LEU A 113 6.09 -17.67 -15.49
CA LEU A 113 5.55 -16.50 -14.81
C LEU A 113 6.18 -15.19 -15.32
N LEU A 114 7.49 -15.17 -15.57
CA LEU A 114 8.16 -13.99 -16.11
C LEU A 114 7.66 -13.68 -17.53
N THR A 115 7.45 -14.71 -18.35
CA THR A 115 6.87 -14.56 -19.69
C THR A 115 5.46 -13.97 -19.62
N LEU A 116 4.61 -14.47 -18.72
CA LEU A 116 3.25 -13.96 -18.50
C LEU A 116 3.27 -12.52 -17.96
N ALA A 117 4.14 -12.22 -17.00
CA ALA A 117 4.32 -10.86 -16.47
C ALA A 117 4.75 -9.88 -17.57
N ASN A 118 5.67 -10.29 -18.45
CA ASN A 118 6.06 -9.50 -19.62
C ASN A 118 4.93 -9.31 -20.65
N GLN A 119 3.90 -10.17 -20.60
CA GLN A 119 2.66 -10.04 -21.36
C GLN A 119 1.58 -9.26 -20.59
N HIS A 120 1.97 -8.54 -19.53
CA HIS A 120 1.08 -7.74 -18.69
C HIS A 120 0.04 -8.57 -17.91
N ASP A 121 0.40 -9.80 -17.51
CA ASP A 121 -0.42 -10.59 -16.59
C ASP A 121 -0.20 -10.14 -15.12
N PRO A 122 -1.19 -9.48 -14.48
CA PRO A 122 -1.04 -9.02 -13.11
C PRO A 122 -0.89 -10.15 -12.08
N LYS A 123 -1.52 -11.30 -12.32
CA LYS A 123 -1.46 -12.46 -11.41
C LYS A 123 -0.05 -13.03 -11.40
N ALA A 124 0.58 -13.13 -12.58
CA ALA A 124 1.97 -13.56 -12.68
C ALA A 124 2.94 -12.61 -11.95
N HIS A 125 2.74 -11.30 -12.04
CA HIS A 125 3.50 -10.32 -11.27
C HIS A 125 3.37 -10.53 -9.76
N LEU A 126 2.15 -10.69 -9.24
CA LEU A 126 1.93 -10.95 -7.81
C LEU A 126 2.62 -12.23 -7.34
N VAL A 127 2.51 -13.33 -8.10
CA VAL A 127 3.12 -14.61 -7.75
C VAL A 127 4.64 -14.52 -7.75
N LEU A 128 5.25 -13.86 -8.75
CA LEU A 128 6.69 -13.59 -8.76
C LEU A 128 7.13 -12.79 -7.54
N ALA A 129 6.43 -11.72 -7.20
CA ALA A 129 6.74 -10.91 -6.02
C ALA A 129 6.68 -11.76 -4.73
N ASN A 130 5.63 -12.54 -4.56
CA ASN A 130 5.46 -13.40 -3.40
C ASN A 130 6.56 -14.47 -3.31
N ARG A 131 6.95 -15.10 -4.43
CA ARG A 131 8.06 -16.05 -4.47
C ARG A 131 9.40 -15.40 -4.14
N ILE A 132 9.66 -14.19 -4.64
CA ILE A 132 10.87 -13.42 -4.29
C ILE A 132 10.91 -13.12 -2.79
N ILE A 133 9.78 -12.73 -2.20
CA ILE A 133 9.67 -12.46 -0.76
C ILE A 133 9.83 -13.75 0.06
N ALA A 134 9.21 -14.86 -0.36
CA ALA A 134 9.22 -16.14 0.35
C ALA A 134 10.56 -16.88 0.27
N ALA A 135 11.28 -16.77 -0.85
CA ALA A 135 12.62 -17.33 -1.02
C ALA A 135 13.65 -16.70 -0.06
N GLN A 136 13.29 -15.59 0.58
CA GLN A 136 14.12 -14.88 1.52
C GLN A 136 13.67 -15.27 2.94
N SER A 137 14.54 -15.94 3.69
CA SER A 137 14.20 -16.45 5.01
C SER A 137 14.14 -15.34 6.07
N GLY A 138 13.00 -15.28 6.78
CA GLY A 138 12.80 -14.41 7.94
C GLY A 138 13.00 -12.91 7.65
N LEU A 139 13.74 -12.24 8.52
CA LEU A 139 14.00 -10.80 8.43
C LEU A 139 15.18 -10.45 7.51
N ASN A 140 15.75 -11.38 6.72
CA ASN A 140 16.97 -11.15 5.94
C ASN A 140 16.75 -11.07 4.41
N VAL A 141 15.62 -10.51 3.98
CA VAL A 141 15.39 -10.12 2.57
C VAL A 141 16.45 -9.11 2.10
N SER A 142 17.20 -9.44 1.04
CA SER A 142 18.18 -8.53 0.42
C SER A 142 17.51 -7.29 -0.18
N HIS A 143 18.24 -6.16 -0.26
CA HIS A 143 17.72 -4.94 -0.86
C HIS A 143 17.34 -5.13 -2.34
N GLU A 144 18.11 -5.94 -3.06
CA GLU A 144 17.84 -6.30 -4.45
C GLU A 144 16.52 -7.09 -4.57
N ALA A 145 16.31 -8.11 -3.72
CA ALA A 145 15.07 -8.88 -3.72
C ALA A 145 13.86 -8.02 -3.36
N LEU A 146 14.00 -7.11 -2.39
CA LEU A 146 12.96 -6.14 -2.04
C LEU A 146 12.59 -5.24 -3.22
N THR A 147 13.60 -4.70 -3.91
CA THR A 147 13.40 -3.81 -5.07
C THR A 147 12.71 -4.56 -6.21
N LYS A 148 13.12 -5.80 -6.47
CA LYS A 148 12.51 -6.65 -7.50
C LYS A 148 11.05 -6.99 -7.17
N ALA A 149 10.77 -7.42 -5.94
CA ALA A 149 9.42 -7.72 -5.50
C ALA A 149 8.52 -6.47 -5.56
N GLU A 150 9.01 -5.32 -5.11
CA GLU A 150 8.30 -4.04 -5.21
C GLU A 150 7.97 -3.68 -6.67
N GLY A 151 8.93 -3.85 -7.60
CA GLY A 151 8.70 -3.60 -9.02
C GLY A 151 7.57 -4.46 -9.60
N HIS A 152 7.53 -5.76 -9.25
CA HIS A 152 6.43 -6.63 -9.68
C HIS A 152 5.09 -6.23 -9.05
N LEU A 153 5.05 -5.94 -7.75
CA LEU A 153 3.81 -5.51 -7.08
C LEU A 153 3.27 -4.19 -7.65
N TYR A 154 4.16 -3.23 -7.93
CA TYR A 154 3.77 -1.96 -8.53
C TYR A 154 3.22 -2.14 -9.95
N ALA A 155 3.86 -2.99 -10.76
CA ALA A 155 3.35 -3.33 -12.09
C ALA A 155 1.97 -3.98 -12.00
N ALA A 156 1.75 -4.93 -11.08
CA ALA A 156 0.43 -5.52 -10.85
C ALA A 156 -0.62 -4.50 -10.40
N SER A 157 -0.24 -3.55 -9.52
CA SER A 157 -1.11 -2.44 -9.10
C SER A 157 -1.55 -1.58 -10.29
N VAL A 158 -0.62 -1.22 -11.19
CA VAL A 158 -0.93 -0.50 -12.44
C VAL A 158 -1.89 -1.32 -13.29
N LEU A 159 -1.65 -2.62 -13.46
CA LEU A 159 -2.51 -3.49 -14.27
C LEU A 159 -3.91 -3.71 -13.70
N GLY A 160 -4.17 -3.27 -12.46
CA GLY A 160 -5.51 -3.28 -11.86
C GLY A 160 -5.61 -4.14 -10.62
N TYR A 161 -4.55 -4.87 -10.26
CA TYR A 161 -4.56 -5.85 -9.17
C TYR A 161 -4.37 -5.19 -7.81
N THR A 162 -5.48 -4.70 -7.24
CA THR A 162 -5.47 -3.80 -6.08
C THR A 162 -4.88 -4.45 -4.83
N SER A 163 -5.05 -5.76 -4.63
CA SER A 163 -4.53 -6.47 -3.45
C SER A 163 -3.01 -6.32 -3.26
N THR A 164 -2.28 -6.08 -4.35
CA THR A 164 -0.82 -5.86 -4.30
C THR A 164 -0.43 -4.60 -3.51
N LEU A 165 -1.34 -3.64 -3.31
CA LEU A 165 -1.11 -2.47 -2.46
C LEU A 165 -1.02 -2.84 -0.98
N ALA A 166 -1.80 -3.81 -0.52
CA ALA A 166 -1.68 -4.35 0.83
C ALA A 166 -0.34 -5.09 1.00
N THR A 167 0.09 -5.87 0.00
CA THR A 167 1.40 -6.52 0.00
C THR A 167 2.56 -5.52 -0.03
N LEU A 168 2.45 -4.43 -0.80
CA LEU A 168 3.44 -3.33 -0.79
C LEU A 168 3.54 -2.69 0.59
N SER A 169 2.39 -2.48 1.24
CA SER A 169 2.37 -1.96 2.62
C SER A 169 3.11 -2.90 3.58
N GLU A 170 2.82 -4.20 3.51
CA GLU A 170 3.49 -5.20 4.34
C GLU A 170 5.00 -5.23 4.09
N LEU A 171 5.41 -5.15 2.81
CA LEU A 171 6.81 -5.09 2.42
C LEU A 171 7.50 -3.88 3.06
N ARG A 172 6.88 -2.69 3.00
CA ARG A 172 7.38 -1.48 3.64
C ARG A 172 7.45 -1.62 5.15
N LEU A 173 6.45 -2.23 5.79
CA LEU A 173 6.47 -2.49 7.23
C LEU A 173 7.65 -3.39 7.64
N ARG A 174 7.90 -4.47 6.88
CA ARG A 174 9.08 -5.34 7.08
C ARG A 174 10.39 -4.56 6.96
N VAL A 175 10.49 -3.63 6.01
CA VAL A 175 11.67 -2.77 5.83
C VAL A 175 11.81 -1.75 6.96
N ALA A 176 10.70 -1.19 7.47
CA ALA A 176 10.70 -0.24 8.58
C ALA A 176 11.28 -0.86 9.87
N PHE A 177 10.94 -2.12 10.16
CA PHE A 177 11.46 -2.82 11.34
C PHE A 177 12.97 -3.11 11.26
N LYS A 178 13.53 -3.24 10.05
CA LYS A 178 14.98 -3.41 9.84
C LYS A 178 15.76 -2.10 9.91
N ASN A 179 15.08 -0.96 9.71
CA ASN A 179 15.71 0.34 9.63
C ASN A 179 15.17 1.30 10.71
N PRO A 180 15.47 1.09 12.01
CA PRO A 180 14.94 1.91 13.10
C PRO A 180 15.14 3.41 12.90
N LYS A 181 16.27 3.81 12.31
CA LYS A 181 16.60 5.22 12.02
C LYS A 181 15.66 5.88 11.01
N GLN A 182 15.06 5.10 10.10
CA GLN A 182 14.15 5.57 9.07
C GLN A 182 12.73 5.02 9.25
N LYS A 183 12.45 4.38 10.40
CA LYS A 183 11.22 3.63 10.65
C LYS A 183 9.98 4.46 10.31
N ASN A 184 9.89 5.69 10.83
CA ASN A 184 8.71 6.52 10.65
C ASN A 184 8.48 6.93 9.18
N VAL A 185 9.57 7.21 8.44
CA VAL A 185 9.48 7.54 7.00
C VAL A 185 8.99 6.33 6.20
N ILE A 186 9.53 5.15 6.47
CA ILE A 186 9.15 3.92 5.77
C ILE A 186 7.73 3.47 6.18
N LEU A 187 7.36 3.68 7.44
CA LEU A 187 6.02 3.39 7.94
C LEU A 187 4.98 4.30 7.25
N ALA A 188 5.31 5.56 6.98
CA ALA A 188 4.46 6.45 6.20
C ALA A 188 4.22 5.90 4.78
N ASP A 189 5.20 5.25 4.15
CA ASP A 189 5.01 4.55 2.88
C ASP A 189 4.07 3.34 3.01
N ALA A 190 4.14 2.61 4.12
CA ALA A 190 3.22 1.50 4.38
C ALA A 190 1.76 1.99 4.47
N TYR A 191 1.52 3.08 5.21
CA TYR A 191 0.20 3.72 5.27
C TYR A 191 -0.27 4.21 3.91
N LYS A 192 0.62 4.87 3.15
CA LYS A 192 0.34 5.43 1.82
C LYS A 192 -0.26 4.38 0.89
N PHE A 193 0.35 3.18 0.78
CA PHE A 193 -0.19 2.12 -0.08
C PHE A 193 -1.56 1.62 0.37
N LEU A 194 -1.79 1.50 1.69
CA LEU A 194 -3.11 1.11 2.20
C LEU A 194 -4.17 2.17 1.90
N TYR A 195 -3.85 3.46 2.03
CA TYR A 195 -4.78 4.52 1.63
C TYR A 195 -5.14 4.47 0.14
N VAL A 196 -4.18 4.15 -0.74
CA VAL A 196 -4.48 3.93 -2.16
C VAL A 196 -5.41 2.72 -2.33
N GLY A 197 -5.16 1.62 -1.62
CA GLY A 197 -6.02 0.43 -1.67
C GLY A 197 -7.43 0.69 -1.17
N VAL A 198 -7.57 1.43 -0.06
CA VAL A 198 -8.86 1.89 0.48
C VAL A 198 -9.59 2.80 -0.51
N LYS A 199 -8.89 3.75 -1.15
CA LYS A 199 -9.45 4.61 -2.20
C LYS A 199 -9.96 3.79 -3.39
N ARG A 200 -9.31 2.68 -3.68
CA ARG A 200 -9.74 1.70 -4.69
C ARG A 200 -10.80 0.72 -4.22
N GLY A 201 -11.20 0.74 -2.94
CA GLY A 201 -12.25 -0.11 -2.38
C GLY A 201 -11.80 -1.50 -1.92
N ASP A 202 -10.49 -1.77 -1.82
CA ASP A 202 -9.98 -3.08 -1.42
C ASP A 202 -10.27 -3.39 0.07
N PRO A 203 -11.04 -4.44 0.40
CA PRO A 203 -11.37 -4.83 1.77
C PRO A 203 -10.13 -5.21 2.62
N ASN A 204 -9.12 -5.81 1.99
CA ASN A 204 -7.89 -6.21 2.69
C ASN A 204 -7.08 -4.98 3.10
N SER A 205 -7.04 -3.95 2.25
CA SER A 205 -6.41 -2.67 2.57
C SER A 205 -7.13 -1.94 3.70
N ILE A 206 -8.46 -1.98 3.76
CA ILE A 206 -9.25 -1.41 4.88
C ILE A 206 -8.86 -2.10 6.20
N THR A 207 -8.96 -3.43 6.22
CA THR A 207 -8.64 -4.24 7.41
C THR A 207 -7.19 -4.02 7.86
N SER A 208 -6.26 -4.02 6.90
CA SER A 208 -4.83 -3.82 7.17
C SER A 208 -4.55 -2.41 7.68
N LEU A 209 -5.25 -1.39 7.19
CA LEU A 209 -5.13 -0.01 7.67
C LEU A 209 -5.62 0.14 9.11
N GLU A 210 -6.72 -0.50 9.46
CA GLU A 210 -7.22 -0.53 10.84
C GLU A 210 -6.23 -1.18 11.80
N VAL A 211 -5.67 -2.33 11.41
CA VAL A 211 -4.63 -3.03 12.20
C VAL A 211 -3.37 -2.16 12.33
N LEU A 212 -2.94 -1.52 11.24
CA LEU A 212 -1.76 -0.67 11.25
C LEU A 212 -1.97 0.56 12.16
N ASN A 213 -3.13 1.23 12.07
CA ASN A 213 -3.50 2.34 12.95
C ASN A 213 -3.51 1.95 14.44
N LYS A 214 -3.98 0.74 14.77
CA LYS A 214 -4.00 0.24 16.15
C LYS A 214 -2.59 -0.07 16.67
N THR A 215 -1.72 -0.60 15.81
CA THR A 215 -0.38 -1.08 16.21
C THR A 215 0.70 -0.02 16.13
N ASN A 216 0.56 0.96 15.23
CA ASN A 216 1.54 2.01 14.97
C ASN A 216 0.84 3.36 14.74
N PRO A 217 0.13 3.90 15.75
CA PRO A 217 -0.71 5.08 15.59
C PRO A 217 0.08 6.30 15.09
N ILE A 218 -0.56 7.07 14.21
CA ILE A 218 -0.03 8.33 13.66
C ILE A 218 -0.92 9.50 14.10
N SER A 219 -0.34 10.70 14.14
CA SER A 219 -1.10 11.93 14.41
C SER A 219 -1.99 12.34 13.23
N ASP A 220 -3.00 13.17 13.48
CA ASP A 220 -3.89 13.69 12.43
C ASP A 220 -3.14 14.48 11.33
N GLN A 221 -2.09 15.19 11.73
CA GLN A 221 -1.23 15.92 10.80
C GLN A 221 -0.46 14.96 9.89
N GLU A 222 0.12 13.89 10.45
CA GLU A 222 0.79 12.85 9.66
C GLU A 222 -0.19 12.14 8.74
N ALA A 223 -1.39 11.80 9.23
CA ALA A 223 -2.43 11.17 8.43
C ALA A 223 -2.80 12.04 7.21
N THR A 224 -2.99 13.35 7.40
CA THR A 224 -3.27 14.30 6.32
C THR A 224 -2.15 14.34 5.27
N MET A 225 -0.89 14.37 5.70
CA MET A 225 0.26 14.37 4.80
C MET A 225 0.39 13.05 4.02
N ILE A 226 0.16 11.93 4.70
CA ILE A 226 0.23 10.60 4.10
C ILE A 226 -0.89 10.42 3.07
N MET A 227 -2.11 10.88 3.37
CA MET A 227 -3.23 10.85 2.43
C MET A 227 -2.94 11.68 1.17
N ALA A 228 -2.38 12.89 1.32
CA ALA A 228 -1.98 13.69 0.17
C ALA A 228 -0.91 12.99 -0.69
N ASN A 229 0.05 12.28 -0.06
CA ASN A 229 1.02 11.46 -0.79
C ASN A 229 0.39 10.22 -1.44
N ALA A 230 -0.64 9.64 -0.82
CA ALA A 230 -1.39 8.52 -1.39
C ALA A 230 -2.17 8.96 -2.64
N ASP A 231 -2.74 10.17 -2.65
CA ASP A 231 -3.38 10.73 -3.85
C ASP A 231 -2.39 10.86 -5.01
N VAL A 232 -1.16 11.34 -4.74
CA VAL A 232 -0.11 11.42 -5.76
C VAL A 232 0.22 10.03 -6.33
N VAL A 233 0.32 9.00 -5.48
CA VAL A 233 0.58 7.62 -5.94
C VAL A 233 -0.61 7.08 -6.75
N TYR A 234 -1.84 7.36 -6.33
CA TYR A 234 -3.03 6.96 -7.09
C TYR A 234 -3.05 7.60 -8.49
N ASP A 235 -2.71 8.89 -8.58
CA ASP A 235 -2.64 9.62 -9.85
C ASP A 235 -1.50 9.07 -10.73
N GLU A 236 -0.36 8.73 -10.13
CA GLU A 236 0.76 8.09 -10.82
C GLU A 236 0.34 6.74 -11.42
N LEU A 237 -0.27 5.86 -10.64
CA LEU A 237 -0.79 4.57 -11.13
C LEU A 237 -1.81 4.76 -12.26
N SER A 238 -2.67 5.79 -12.15
CA SER A 238 -3.68 6.10 -13.16
C SER A 238 -3.08 6.60 -14.47
N GLU A 239 -2.05 7.45 -14.41
CA GLU A 239 -1.36 7.91 -15.61
C GLU A 239 -0.57 6.77 -16.28
N GLN A 240 0.07 5.89 -15.49
CA GLN A 240 0.74 4.70 -16.03
C GLN A 240 -0.23 3.78 -16.78
N ARG A 241 -1.45 3.59 -16.25
CA ARG A 241 -2.51 2.84 -16.96
C ARG A 241 -2.87 3.46 -18.30
N LYS A 242 -3.06 4.77 -18.31
CA LYS A 242 -3.39 5.52 -19.52
C LYS A 242 -2.27 5.41 -20.56
N LEU A 243 -1.00 5.42 -20.15
CA LEU A 243 0.15 5.20 -21.03
C LEU A 243 0.15 3.78 -21.64
N LEU A 244 -0.35 2.79 -20.90
CA LEU A 244 -0.55 1.42 -21.38
C LEU A 244 -1.84 1.22 -22.19
N GLY A 245 -2.64 2.27 -22.41
CA GLY A 245 -3.93 2.17 -23.10
C GLY A 245 -5.01 1.44 -22.30
N LEU A 246 -4.84 1.30 -20.99
CA LEU A 246 -5.80 0.67 -20.08
C LEU A 246 -6.88 1.69 -19.65
N PRO A 247 -8.11 1.23 -19.34
CA PRO A 247 -9.14 2.11 -18.81
C PRO A 247 -8.75 2.65 -17.43
N SER A 248 -9.33 3.79 -17.05
CA SER A 248 -9.24 4.32 -15.68
C SER A 248 -9.70 3.27 -14.66
N PHE A 249 -9.23 3.39 -13.42
CA PHE A 249 -9.72 2.54 -12.34
C PHE A 249 -11.22 2.72 -12.13
N ASP A 250 -11.96 1.61 -12.11
CA ASP A 250 -13.36 1.61 -11.70
C ASP A 250 -13.46 1.39 -10.18
N ASN A 251 -13.64 2.49 -9.45
CA ASN A 251 -13.83 2.49 -8.01
C ASN A 251 -15.32 2.42 -7.62
N SER A 252 -16.23 2.18 -8.57
CA SER A 252 -17.65 2.03 -8.27
C SER A 252 -17.94 0.70 -7.57
N VAL A 253 -18.99 0.68 -6.76
CA VAL A 253 -19.49 -0.52 -6.08
C VAL A 253 -20.93 -0.78 -6.58
N PRO A 254 -21.20 -1.91 -7.25
CA PRO A 254 -22.56 -2.27 -7.68
C PRO A 254 -23.54 -2.32 -6.51
N ILE A 255 -24.82 -2.01 -6.77
CA ILE A 255 -25.86 -1.95 -5.73
C ILE A 255 -26.01 -3.31 -5.04
N GLU A 256 -25.91 -4.39 -5.82
CA GLU A 256 -25.95 -5.77 -5.38
C GLU A 256 -24.82 -6.05 -4.38
N VAL A 257 -23.59 -5.64 -4.71
CA VAL A 257 -22.42 -5.77 -3.83
C VAL A 257 -22.62 -4.97 -2.54
N GLN A 258 -23.10 -3.72 -2.63
CA GLN A 258 -23.41 -2.91 -1.44
C GLN A 258 -24.42 -3.60 -0.53
N ALA A 259 -25.47 -4.22 -1.09
CA ALA A 259 -26.49 -4.93 -0.33
C ALA A 259 -25.93 -6.18 0.36
N ILE A 260 -25.04 -6.92 -0.30
CA ILE A 260 -24.37 -8.09 0.27
C ILE A 260 -23.49 -7.66 1.45
N VAL A 261 -22.61 -6.67 1.25
CA VAL A 261 -21.70 -6.15 2.29
C VAL A 261 -22.48 -5.68 3.51
N LYS A 262 -23.54 -4.88 3.31
CA LYS A 262 -24.38 -4.38 4.40
C LYS A 262 -25.01 -5.51 5.21
N ARG A 263 -25.43 -6.59 4.55
CA ARG A 263 -26.04 -7.75 5.23
C ARG A 263 -25.02 -8.51 6.05
N VAL A 264 -23.84 -8.77 5.50
CA VAL A 264 -22.74 -9.43 6.23
C VAL A 264 -22.38 -8.63 7.48
N GLN A 265 -22.25 -7.31 7.36
CA GLN A 265 -21.99 -6.42 8.51
C GLN A 265 -23.08 -6.52 9.59
N GLN A 266 -24.36 -6.58 9.20
CA GLN A 266 -25.46 -6.76 10.15
C GLN A 266 -25.41 -8.12 10.86
N MET A 267 -25.03 -9.19 10.15
CA MET A 267 -24.90 -10.52 10.76
C MET A 267 -23.73 -10.57 11.75
N SER A 268 -22.58 -9.99 11.40
CA SER A 268 -21.42 -9.93 12.29
C SER A 268 -21.72 -9.14 13.58
N PHE A 269 -22.40 -7.99 13.46
CA PHE A 269 -22.81 -7.19 14.62
C PHE A 269 -23.77 -7.94 15.55
N ASN A 270 -24.73 -8.67 15.00
CA ASN A 270 -25.67 -9.46 15.79
C ASN A 270 -24.98 -10.64 16.50
N ASN A 271 -23.96 -11.23 15.89
CA ASN A 271 -23.17 -12.30 16.50
C ASN A 271 -22.26 -11.81 17.63
N GLU A 272 -21.77 -10.56 17.58
CA GLU A 272 -21.03 -9.93 18.68
C GLU A 272 -21.92 -9.62 19.88
N LEU A 273 -23.17 -9.23 19.68
CA LEU A 273 -24.13 -8.95 20.77
C LEU A 273 -24.62 -10.21 21.51
N MET A 274 -24.44 -11.39 20.91
CA MET A 274 -24.84 -12.68 21.49
C MET A 274 -23.71 -13.37 22.27
N LYS A 275 -22.48 -12.83 22.24
CA LYS A 275 -21.31 -13.32 22.99
C LYS A 275 -21.14 -12.53 24.28
#